data_AF-A0A9E6S7Q6-F1
#
_entry.id   AF-A0A9E6S7Q6-F1
#
_cell.length_a   1.000
_cell.length_b   1.000
_cell.length_c   1.000
_cell.angle_alpha   90.00
_cell.angle_beta   90.00
_cell.angle_gamma   90.00
#
_symmetry.space_group_name_H-M   'P 1'
#
loop_
_entity.id
_entity.type
_entity.pdbx_description
1 polymer ?
#
loop_
_entity_poly.entity_id
_entity_poly.type
_entity_poly.pdbx_seq_one_letter_code
_entity_poly.pdbx_strand_id
1 'polypeptide(L)'
;MNNIMKQSLTYIALAVAFFLPELASANPIGETLCNVVEWFTQEVGAGIATLAIIIIGVGALMGKVSWGMAIIVGLGVAVVFGAPQLVALLSTNAGGSCG
;
A
#
# COMPACT_ATOMS: atom_id res chain seq x y z
N MET A 1 26.36 -18.10 -31.80
CA MET A 1 26.01 -17.35 -30.57
C MET A 1 24.49 -17.30 -30.48
N ASN A 2 23.95 -18.24 -29.72
CA ASN A 2 22.65 -18.84 -29.96
C ASN A 2 21.51 -17.97 -29.42
N ASN A 3 20.38 -17.98 -30.13
CA ASN A 3 19.18 -17.19 -29.82
C ASN A 3 18.64 -17.38 -28.39
N ILE A 4 19.03 -18.46 -27.71
CA ILE A 4 18.68 -18.79 -26.32
C ILE A 4 19.28 -17.77 -25.33
N MET A 5 20.51 -17.28 -25.53
CA MET A 5 21.11 -16.24 -24.68
C MET A 5 20.51 -14.85 -24.94
N LYS A 6 20.07 -14.59 -26.17
CA LYS A 6 19.44 -13.30 -26.53
C LYS A 6 18.05 -13.19 -25.90
N GLN A 7 17.29 -14.29 -25.85
CA GLN A 7 15.96 -14.30 -25.23
C GLN A 7 16.04 -14.09 -23.72
N SER A 8 16.96 -14.73 -23.00
CA SER A 8 17.13 -14.51 -21.55
C SER A 8 17.52 -13.06 -21.22
N LEU A 9 18.41 -12.46 -22.03
CA LEU A 9 18.79 -11.05 -21.87
C LEU A 9 17.62 -10.08 -22.15
N THR A 10 16.75 -10.42 -23.11
CA THR A 10 15.61 -9.56 -23.46
C THR A 10 14.54 -9.57 -22.35
N TYR A 11 14.28 -10.71 -21.71
CA TYR A 11 13.33 -10.79 -20.58
C TYR A 11 13.83 -10.03 -19.35
N ILE A 12 15.13 -10.09 -19.05
CA ILE A 12 15.72 -9.34 -17.93
C ILE A 12 15.65 -7.84 -18.21
N ALA A 13 15.94 -7.40 -19.43
CA ALA A 13 15.83 -6.00 -19.81
C ALA A 13 14.38 -5.47 -19.73
N LEU A 14 13.39 -6.30 -20.08
CA LEU A 14 11.97 -5.93 -20.01
C LEU A 14 11.46 -5.89 -18.56
N ALA A 15 11.96 -6.76 -17.68
CA ALA A 15 11.71 -6.67 -16.24
C ALA A 15 12.32 -5.40 -15.63
N VAL A 16 13.54 -5.03 -16.00
CA VAL A 16 14.20 -3.80 -15.54
C VAL A 16 13.48 -2.54 -16.06
N ALA A 17 12.91 -2.58 -17.28
CA ALA A 17 12.09 -1.51 -17.84
C ALA A 17 10.84 -1.17 -17.01
N PHE A 18 10.28 -2.14 -16.29
CA PHE A 18 9.17 -1.90 -15.36
C PHE A 18 9.61 -1.24 -14.04
N PHE A 19 10.89 -1.38 -13.65
CA PHE A 19 11.45 -0.77 -12.43
C PHE A 19 12.21 0.55 -12.69
N LEU A 20 12.47 0.88 -13.96
CA LEU A 20 13.08 2.14 -14.40
C LEU A 20 12.32 3.44 -14.02
N PRO A 21 10.98 3.50 -13.90
CA PRO A 21 10.31 4.76 -13.56
C PRO A 21 10.65 5.26 -12.13
N GLU A 22 11.12 4.38 -11.25
CA GLU A 22 11.49 4.73 -9.87
C GLU A 22 12.85 5.46 -9.77
N LEU A 23 13.77 5.27 -10.74
CA LEU A 23 15.13 5.83 -10.69
C LEU A 23 15.24 7.28 -11.23
N ALA A 24 14.21 7.79 -11.91
CA ALA A 24 14.29 9.05 -12.66
C ALA A 24 13.64 10.26 -11.95
N SER A 25 13.18 10.12 -10.70
CA SER A 25 12.37 11.16 -10.05
C SER A 25 13.16 11.94 -9.00
N ALA A 26 13.61 13.15 -9.35
CA ALA A 26 13.79 14.21 -8.36
C ALA A 26 12.42 14.45 -7.70
N ASN A 27 12.30 14.27 -6.38
CA ASN A 27 11.07 13.75 -5.76
C ASN A 27 10.24 14.74 -4.88
N PRO A 28 9.89 15.97 -5.34
CA PRO A 28 8.96 16.82 -4.57
C PRO A 28 7.57 16.19 -4.47
N ILE A 29 7.21 15.35 -5.45
CA ILE A 29 5.98 14.55 -5.42
C ILE A 29 6.03 13.53 -4.28
N GLY A 30 7.19 12.91 -4.01
CA GLY A 30 7.36 11.99 -2.90
C GLY A 30 7.04 12.63 -1.55
N GLU A 31 7.57 13.81 -1.29
CA GLU A 31 7.35 14.53 -0.02
C GLU A 31 5.88 14.95 0.15
N THR A 32 5.22 15.38 -0.93
CA THR A 32 3.77 15.69 -0.88
C THR A 32 2.91 14.46 -0.65
N LEU A 33 3.27 13.31 -1.26
CA LEU A 33 2.56 12.06 -1.03
C LEU A 33 2.80 11.55 0.39
N CYS A 34 3.98 11.76 0.96
CA CYS A 34 4.28 11.38 2.33
C CYS A 34 3.47 12.17 3.35
N ASN A 35 3.36 13.49 3.19
CA ASN A 35 2.45 14.29 4.02
C ASN A 35 1.00 13.79 3.94
N VAL A 36 0.52 13.40 2.75
CA VAL A 36 -0.84 12.85 2.60
C VAL A 36 -0.97 11.49 3.30
N VAL A 37 0.02 10.60 3.14
CA VAL A 37 0.01 9.27 3.79
C VAL A 37 0.06 9.40 5.31
N GLU A 38 0.86 10.32 5.85
CA GLU A 38 0.93 10.60 7.29
C GLU A 38 -0.42 11.07 7.83
N TRP A 39 -1.13 11.94 7.11
CA TRP A 39 -2.47 12.37 7.53
C TRP A 39 -3.46 11.21 7.63
N PHE A 40 -3.38 10.24 6.72
CA PHE A 40 -4.26 9.06 6.73
C PHE A 40 -3.85 7.97 7.71
N THR A 41 -2.60 7.92 8.15
CA THR A 41 -2.09 6.89 9.09
C THR A 41 -1.98 7.37 10.53
N GLN A 42 -2.04 8.68 10.78
CA GLN A 42 -2.07 9.28 12.12
C GLN A 42 -3.50 9.36 12.71
N GLU A 43 -3.74 10.31 13.62
CA GLU A 43 -4.95 10.41 14.45
C GLU A 43 -6.25 10.55 13.63
N VAL A 44 -6.19 11.20 12.47
CA VAL A 44 -7.36 11.38 11.60
C VAL A 44 -7.80 10.04 11.01
N GLY A 45 -6.86 9.25 10.52
CA GLY A 45 -7.12 7.90 10.02
C GLY A 45 -7.70 6.99 11.09
N ALA A 46 -7.13 7.03 12.29
CA ALA A 46 -7.62 6.26 13.43
C ALA A 46 -9.06 6.67 13.82
N GLY A 47 -9.38 7.96 13.77
CA GLY A 47 -10.74 8.47 14.00
C GLY A 47 -11.75 7.96 12.97
N ILE A 48 -11.38 7.94 11.68
CA ILE A 48 -12.28 7.43 10.62
C ILE A 48 -12.43 5.91 10.70
N ALA A 49 -11.34 5.18 11.01
CA ALA A 49 -11.38 3.73 11.19
C ALA A 49 -12.27 3.33 12.37
N THR A 50 -12.17 4.03 13.50
CA THR A 50 -13.03 3.76 14.66
C THR A 50 -14.50 4.03 14.35
N LEU A 51 -14.82 5.12 13.63
CA LEU A 51 -16.19 5.39 13.16
C LEU A 51 -16.72 4.26 12.27
N ALA A 52 -15.91 3.75 11.33
CA ALA A 52 -16.30 2.65 10.45
C ALA A 52 -16.63 1.37 11.25
N ILE A 53 -15.82 1.05 12.27
CA ILE A 53 -16.07 -0.10 13.16
C ILE A 53 -17.35 0.10 13.99
N ILE A 54 -17.62 1.32 14.49
CA ILE A 54 -18.86 1.62 15.22
C ILE A 54 -20.09 1.40 14.33
N ILE A 55 -20.06 1.86 13.08
CA ILE A 55 -21.17 1.69 12.12
C ILE A 55 -21.44 0.21 11.86
N ILE A 56 -20.37 -0.58 11.65
CA ILE A 56 -20.47 -2.04 11.48
C ILE A 56 -21.00 -2.69 12.76
N GLY A 57 -20.53 -2.29 13.93
CA GLY A 57 -20.97 -2.81 15.23
C GLY A 57 -22.46 -2.58 15.47
N VAL A 58 -22.95 -1.38 15.22
CA VAL A 58 -24.40 -1.07 15.29
C VAL A 58 -25.18 -1.85 14.24
N GLY A 59 -24.67 -1.95 13.00
CA GLY A 59 -25.29 -2.72 11.94
C GLY A 59 -25.37 -4.22 12.23
N ALA A 60 -24.40 -4.77 12.97
CA ALA A 60 -24.38 -6.15 13.43
C ALA A 60 -25.47 -6.41 14.48
N LEU A 61 -25.72 -5.46 15.39
CA LEU A 61 -26.81 -5.57 16.38
C LEU A 61 -28.19 -5.57 15.72
N MET A 62 -28.36 -4.91 14.58
CA MET A 62 -29.62 -4.94 13.81
C MET A 62 -29.78 -6.18 12.93
N GLY A 63 -28.83 -7.12 12.95
CA GLY A 63 -28.85 -8.34 12.12
C GLY A 63 -28.75 -8.10 10.62
N LYS A 64 -28.39 -6.87 10.18
CA LYS A 64 -28.29 -6.50 8.75
C LYS A 64 -26.87 -6.61 8.19
N VAL A 65 -25.87 -6.84 9.04
CA VAL A 65 -24.48 -6.99 8.62
C VAL A 65 -24.14 -8.48 8.51
N SER A 66 -23.68 -8.88 7.32
CA SER A 66 -23.11 -10.20 7.07
C SER A 66 -21.71 -10.30 7.69
N TRP A 67 -21.36 -11.50 8.17
CA TRP A 67 -20.00 -11.83 8.63
C TRP A 67 -18.92 -11.44 7.61
N GLY A 68 -19.22 -11.52 6.31
CA GLY A 68 -18.29 -11.13 5.26
C GLY A 68 -17.98 -9.63 5.24
N MET A 69 -18.98 -8.78 5.51
CA MET A 69 -18.76 -7.32 5.56
C MET A 69 -17.92 -6.90 6.76
N ALA A 70 -18.09 -7.55 7.91
CA ALA A 70 -17.28 -7.29 9.09
C ALA A 70 -15.79 -7.63 8.83
N ILE A 71 -15.51 -8.75 8.17
CA ILE A 71 -14.15 -9.17 7.83
C ILE A 71 -13.50 -8.21 6.84
N ILE A 72 -14.22 -7.80 5.79
CA ILE A 72 -13.68 -6.87 4.78
C ILE A 72 -13.28 -5.53 5.43
N VAL A 73 -14.10 -4.99 6.33
CA VAL A 73 -13.77 -3.73 7.01
C VAL A 73 -12.59 -3.90 7.96
N GLY A 74 -12.54 -4.99 8.74
CA GLY A 74 -11.41 -5.27 9.63
C GLY A 74 -10.09 -5.44 8.87
N LEU A 75 -10.11 -6.15 7.74
CA LEU A 75 -8.95 -6.30 6.86
C LEU A 75 -8.54 -4.96 6.22
N GLY A 76 -9.50 -4.13 5.80
CA GLY A 76 -9.21 -2.81 5.25
C GLY A 76 -8.44 -1.94 6.24
N VAL A 77 -8.89 -1.90 7.50
CA VAL A 77 -8.18 -1.19 8.58
C VAL A 77 -6.78 -1.79 8.80
N ALA A 78 -6.68 -3.11 8.91
CA ALA A 78 -5.39 -3.78 9.10
C ALA A 78 -4.38 -3.49 7.98
N VAL A 79 -4.83 -3.42 6.73
CA VAL A 79 -3.98 -3.12 5.57
C VAL A 79 -3.52 -1.66 5.58
N VAL A 80 -4.41 -0.70 5.87
CA VAL A 80 -4.05 0.73 5.87
C VAL A 80 -2.99 1.05 6.94
N PHE A 81 -3.17 0.53 8.16
CA PHE A 81 -2.20 0.76 9.25
C PHE A 81 -0.97 -0.16 9.18
N GLY A 82 -1.07 -1.31 8.53
CA GLY A 82 0.06 -2.23 8.31
C GLY A 82 0.92 -1.91 7.08
N ALA A 83 0.44 -1.06 6.18
CA ALA A 83 1.15 -0.69 4.95
C ALA A 83 2.59 -0.16 5.17
N PRO A 84 2.90 0.69 6.18
CA PRO A 84 4.25 1.23 6.35
C PRO A 84 5.31 0.14 6.58
N GLN A 85 4.95 -0.91 7.31
CA GLN A 85 5.85 -2.04 7.58
C GLN A 85 6.07 -2.89 6.34
N LEU A 86 5.03 -3.08 5.52
CA LEU A 86 5.15 -3.78 4.24
C LEU A 86 6.04 -3.00 3.25
N VAL A 87 5.84 -1.68 3.17
CA VAL A 87 6.67 -0.80 2.33
C VAL A 87 8.12 -0.81 2.82
N ALA A 88 8.37 -0.77 4.14
CA ALA A 88 9.72 -0.83 4.69
C ALA A 88 10.44 -2.15 4.37
N LEU A 89 9.73 -3.28 4.37
CA LEU A 89 10.30 -4.59 3.99
C LEU A 89 10.64 -4.67 2.50
N LEU A 90 9.85 -4.02 1.65
CA LEU A 90 10.06 -3.99 0.20
C LEU A 90 11.09 -2.94 -0.23
N SER A 91 11.18 -1.84 0.51
CA SER A 91 12.14 -0.74 0.33
C SER A 91 13.52 -1.13 0.87
N THR A 92 14.11 -2.17 0.28
CA THR A 92 15.51 -2.60 0.53
C THR A 92 16.55 -1.64 -0.06
N ASN A 93 16.14 -0.54 -0.71
CA ASN A 93 17.00 0.56 -1.15
C ASN A 93 16.33 1.92 -0.87
N ALA A 94 17.13 2.88 -0.39
CA ALA A 94 16.71 4.13 0.24
C ALA A 94 16.04 5.15 -0.70
N GLY A 95 14.72 5.06 -0.90
CA GLY A 95 13.99 6.12 -1.62
C GLY A 95 12.47 6.13 -1.54
N GLY A 96 11.82 5.14 -0.90
CA GLY A 96 10.35 4.97 -0.95
C GLY A 96 9.61 4.94 0.38
N SER A 97 10.28 5.10 1.53
CA SER A 97 9.57 5.22 2.80
C SER A 97 9.20 6.68 3.05
N CYS A 98 7.90 6.90 3.26
CA CYS A 98 7.41 8.06 4.00
C CYS A 98 7.72 7.83 5.48
N GLY A 99 9.00 7.97 5.81
CA GLY A 99 9.61 7.63 7.10
C GLY A 99 11.12 7.54 6.97
#